data_AF-A0AA85FX46-F1
#
_entry.id   AF-A0AA85FX46-F1
#
_cell.length_a   1.000
_cell.length_b   1.000
_cell.length_c   1.000
_cell.angle_alpha   90.00
_cell.angle_beta   90.00
_cell.angle_gamma   90.00
#
_symmetry.space_group_name_H-M   'P 1'
#
loop_
_entity.id
_entity.type
_entity.pdbx_description
1 polymer ?
#
loop_
_entity_poly.entity_id
_entity_poly.type
_entity_poly.pdbx_seq_one_letter_code
_entity_poly.pdbx_strand_id
1 'polypeptide(L)'
;MAYSSRDVNFIIPNYALDTSLATNKLRITIQIQGLKSSTILEFHKKLIPKLYKKASNGEIVFHLNNDGFLFEFRGLNNLADCNYQLHVNKLPGILDNKRSQLIVRDDAVEIILMKTDDSSWSSVMTEGLHIVENEKK
;
A
#
# COMPACT_ATOMS: atom_id res chain seq x y z
N MET A 1 -17.14 -21.08 -6.24
CA MET A 1 -16.88 -20.18 -7.38
C MET A 1 -15.41 -20.29 -7.71
N ALA A 2 -15.08 -20.79 -8.89
CA ALA A 2 -13.69 -20.94 -9.32
C ALA A 2 -13.16 -19.56 -9.74
N TYR A 3 -12.13 -19.07 -9.06
CA TYR A 3 -11.35 -17.93 -9.54
C TYR A 3 -10.65 -18.39 -10.83
N SER A 4 -11.16 -17.97 -11.98
CA SER A 4 -10.44 -18.04 -13.23
C SER A 4 -9.14 -17.27 -13.04
N SER A 5 -8.00 -17.96 -13.11
CA SER A 5 -6.67 -17.34 -13.21
C SER A 5 -6.57 -16.66 -14.57
N ARG A 6 -7.25 -15.53 -14.73
CA ARG A 6 -6.85 -14.57 -15.75
C ARG A 6 -5.52 -14.02 -15.27
N ASP A 7 -4.49 -14.09 -16.12
CA ASP A 7 -3.23 -13.43 -15.88
C ASP A 7 -3.52 -11.93 -15.74
N VAL A 8 -3.61 -11.47 -14.49
CA VAL A 8 -3.85 -10.07 -14.19
C VAL A 8 -2.55 -9.34 -14.48
N ASN A 9 -2.54 -8.55 -15.54
CA ASN A 9 -1.38 -7.73 -15.89
C ASN A 9 -1.31 -6.54 -14.93
N PHE A 10 -0.42 -6.61 -13.95
CA PHE A 10 -0.18 -5.54 -13.00
C PHE A 10 0.80 -4.51 -13.56
N ILE A 11 0.49 -3.23 -13.32
CA ILE A 11 1.33 -2.09 -13.67
C ILE A 11 1.91 -1.48 -12.38
N ILE A 12 3.16 -1.02 -12.42
CA ILE A 12 3.71 -0.24 -11.30
C ILE A 12 2.97 1.10 -11.24
N PRO A 13 2.31 1.44 -10.11
CA PRO A 13 1.55 2.68 -10.04
C PRO A 13 2.49 3.89 -9.91
N ASN A 14 1.97 5.07 -10.25
CA ASN A 14 2.63 6.32 -9.89
C ASN A 14 2.56 6.52 -8.37
N TYR A 15 3.70 6.81 -7.75
CA TYR A 15 3.79 7.06 -6.32
C TYR A 15 4.68 8.25 -5.99
N ALA A 16 4.44 8.85 -4.83
CA ALA A 16 5.26 9.90 -4.24
C ALA A 16 5.75 9.48 -2.85
N LEU A 17 6.93 9.97 -2.46
CA LEU A 17 7.56 9.70 -1.17
C LEU A 17 7.61 10.98 -0.33
N ASP A 18 7.33 10.85 0.97
CA ASP A 18 7.32 11.96 1.92
C ASP A 18 7.86 11.50 3.29
N THR A 19 8.86 12.20 3.80
CA THR A 19 9.52 11.95 5.10
C THR A 19 9.31 13.09 6.11
N SER A 20 8.46 14.07 5.79
CA SER A 20 8.20 15.24 6.65
C SER A 20 7.52 14.90 7.98
N LEU A 21 7.02 13.66 8.13
CA LEU A 21 6.25 13.22 9.30
C LEU A 21 7.12 12.98 10.54
N ALA A 22 8.30 12.37 10.37
CA ALA A 22 9.31 12.09 11.40
C ALA A 22 10.49 11.37 10.74
N THR A 23 11.66 11.38 11.39
CA THR A 23 12.89 10.74 10.88
C THR A 23 12.71 9.26 10.53
N ASN A 24 11.95 8.52 11.32
CA ASN A 24 11.69 7.09 11.11
C ASN A 24 10.37 6.77 10.40
N LYS A 25 9.70 7.77 9.82
CA LYS A 25 8.44 7.60 9.09
C LYS A 25 8.62 7.91 7.61
N LEU A 26 8.11 7.02 6.78
CA LEU A 26 7.99 7.21 5.34
C LEU A 26 6.52 7.10 4.96
N ARG A 27 5.99 8.13 4.32
CA ARG A 27 4.71 8.10 3.62
C ARG A 27 4.96 7.83 2.15
N ILE A 28 4.22 6.87 1.61
CA ILE A 28 4.17 6.55 0.19
C ILE A 28 2.73 6.81 -0.27
N THR A 29 2.54 7.75 -1.18
CA THR A 29 1.21 8.07 -1.73
C THR A 29 1.11 7.50 -3.14
N ILE A 30 0.21 6.53 -3.33
CA ILE A 30 -0.08 5.89 -4.60
C ILE A 30 -1.31 6.55 -5.21
N GLN A 31 -1.15 7.17 -6.37
CA GLN A 31 -2.23 7.86 -7.08
C GLN A 31 -3.07 6.85 -7.86
N ILE A 32 -4.38 6.80 -7.58
CA ILE A 32 -5.35 5.93 -8.25
C ILE A 32 -6.57 6.80 -8.58
N GLN A 33 -6.49 7.52 -9.71
CA GLN A 33 -7.55 8.44 -10.12
C GLN A 33 -8.89 7.71 -10.25
N GLY A 34 -9.94 8.26 -9.62
CA GLY A 34 -11.27 7.68 -9.60
C GLY A 34 -11.49 6.64 -8.49
N LEU A 35 -10.50 6.36 -7.64
CA LEU A 35 -10.67 5.54 -6.45
C LEU A 35 -11.66 6.22 -5.49
N LYS A 36 -12.66 5.46 -5.03
CA LYS A 36 -13.64 5.93 -4.08
C LYS A 36 -13.48 5.22 -2.75
N SER A 37 -13.31 5.99 -1.68
CA SER A 37 -13.27 5.48 -0.32
C SER A 37 -14.68 5.39 0.29
N SER A 38 -14.98 4.29 0.98
CA SER A 38 -16.18 4.15 1.80
C SER A 38 -15.79 3.87 3.23
N THR A 39 -16.51 4.48 4.18
CA THR A 39 -16.31 4.21 5.61
C THR A 39 -17.04 2.93 5.97
N ILE A 40 -16.32 1.98 6.56
CA ILE A 40 -16.86 0.72 7.04
C ILE A 40 -16.69 0.66 8.56
N LEU A 41 -17.71 0.13 9.21
CA LEU A 41 -17.72 -0.17 10.63
C LEU A 41 -17.40 -1.66 10.80
N GLU A 42 -16.28 -1.99 11.45
CA GLU A 42 -15.92 -3.38 11.73
C GLU A 42 -15.95 -3.67 13.23
N PHE A 43 -16.79 -4.62 13.57
CA PHE A 43 -16.94 -5.16 14.90
C PHE A 43 -15.91 -6.27 15.10
N HIS A 44 -14.72 -5.89 15.55
CA HIS A 44 -13.79 -6.87 16.10
C HIS A 44 -14.35 -7.38 17.45
N LYS A 45 -13.81 -8.49 17.97
CA LYS A 45 -14.12 -9.05 19.32
C LYS A 45 -13.89 -8.07 20.51
N LYS A 46 -13.60 -6.79 20.26
CA LYS A 46 -13.46 -5.71 21.25
C LYS A 46 -14.74 -4.89 21.30
N LEU A 47 -15.08 -4.35 22.48
CA LEU A 47 -16.32 -3.62 22.74
C LEU A 47 -16.55 -2.37 21.86
N ILE A 48 -15.49 -1.80 21.27
CA ILE A 48 -15.56 -0.56 20.48
C ILE A 48 -15.33 -0.91 19.01
N PRO A 49 -16.34 -0.71 18.13
CA PRO A 49 -16.19 -0.95 16.71
C PRO A 49 -15.19 0.05 16.11
N LYS A 50 -14.38 -0.43 15.17
CA LYS A 50 -13.41 0.41 14.46
C LYS A 50 -14.02 0.91 13.16
N LEU A 51 -13.97 2.22 12.97
CA LEU A 51 -14.26 2.87 11.70
C LEU A 51 -12.97 2.94 10.88
N TYR A 52 -13.03 2.51 9.63
CA TYR A 52 -11.92 2.72 8.68
C TYR A 52 -12.45 2.81 7.26
N LYS A 53 -11.61 3.35 6.37
CA LYS A 53 -11.93 3.49 4.95
C LYS A 53 -11.49 2.25 4.17
N LYS A 54 -12.32 1.78 3.26
CA LYS A 54 -11.97 0.79 2.22
C LYS A 54 -12.20 1.37 0.83
N ALA A 55 -11.54 0.76 -0.17
CA ALA A 55 -11.87 0.99 -1.56
C ALA A 55 -13.26 0.42 -1.86
N SER A 56 -14.12 1.22 -2.49
CA SER A 56 -15.49 0.83 -2.88
C SER A 56 -15.58 0.33 -4.32
N ASN A 57 -14.60 0.66 -5.15
CA ASN A 57 -14.49 0.27 -6.55
C ASN A 57 -13.13 -0.40 -6.84
N GLY A 58 -12.62 -1.16 -5.87
CA GLY A 58 -11.42 -1.96 -6.04
C GLY A 58 -11.12 -2.83 -4.82
N GLU A 59 -10.26 -3.81 -5.00
CA GLU A 59 -9.73 -4.68 -3.96
C GLU A 59 -8.26 -4.32 -3.70
N ILE A 60 -7.88 -4.24 -2.42
CA ILE A 60 -6.50 -3.95 -2.02
C ILE A 60 -5.95 -5.16 -1.25
N VAL A 61 -4.79 -5.63 -1.67
CA VAL A 61 -3.95 -6.56 -0.91
C VAL A 61 -2.75 -5.78 -0.38
N PHE A 62 -2.48 -5.91 0.93
CA PHE A 62 -1.33 -5.27 1.55
C PHE A 62 -0.68 -6.21 2.55
N HIS A 63 0.59 -6.50 2.31
CA HIS A 63 1.41 -7.34 3.17
C HIS A 63 2.72 -6.63 3.49
N LEU A 64 3.05 -6.61 4.78
CA LEU A 64 4.33 -6.13 5.27
C LEU A 64 5.26 -7.32 5.52
N ASN A 65 6.53 -7.14 5.22
CA ASN A 65 7.61 -8.00 5.68
C ASN A 65 8.64 -7.13 6.44
N ASN A 66 9.76 -7.69 6.88
CA ASN A 66 10.68 -6.96 7.77
C ASN A 66 11.35 -5.76 7.08
N ASP A 67 11.58 -5.84 5.77
CA ASP A 67 12.38 -4.89 5.00
C ASP A 67 11.66 -4.45 3.70
N GLY A 68 10.33 -4.42 3.72
CA GLY A 68 9.56 -4.27 2.48
C GLY A 68 8.06 -4.47 2.64
N PHE A 69 7.37 -4.43 1.50
CA PHE A 69 5.93 -4.63 1.44
C PHE A 69 5.49 -5.05 0.04
N LEU A 70 4.32 -5.68 -0.02
CA LEU A 70 3.55 -5.88 -1.24
C LEU A 70 2.27 -5.08 -1.14
N PHE A 71 2.03 -4.23 -2.13
CA PHE A 71 0.75 -3.60 -2.39
C PHE A 71 0.21 -4.08 -3.74
N GLU A 72 -1.04 -4.55 -3.76
CA GLU A 72 -1.79 -4.75 -4.99
C GLU A 72 -3.12 -4.02 -4.91
N PHE A 73 -3.50 -3.42 -6.04
CA PHE A 73 -4.84 -2.91 -6.27
C PHE A 73 -5.42 -3.58 -7.51
N ARG A 74 -6.61 -4.16 -7.37
CA ARG A 74 -7.41 -4.67 -8.49
C ARG A 74 -8.66 -3.84 -8.60
N GLY A 75 -8.76 -3.03 -9.64
CA GLY A 75 -9.91 -2.15 -9.79
C GLY A 75 -11.17 -2.93 -10.14
N LEU A 76 -12.31 -2.38 -9.73
CA LEU A 76 -13.64 -2.89 -10.01
C LEU A 76 -14.48 -1.78 -10.65
N ASN A 77 -15.60 -2.13 -11.27
CA ASN A 77 -16.52 -1.18 -11.90
C ASN A 77 -15.80 -0.27 -12.90
N ASN A 78 -15.82 1.05 -12.67
CA ASN A 78 -15.17 2.06 -13.51
C ASN A 78 -13.64 2.01 -13.49
N LEU A 79 -13.03 1.17 -12.64
CA LEU A 79 -11.59 0.92 -12.56
C LEU A 79 -11.22 -0.51 -12.97
N ALA A 80 -12.10 -1.29 -13.60
CA ALA A 80 -11.86 -2.71 -13.88
C ALA A 80 -10.55 -3.02 -14.63
N ASP A 81 -10.06 -2.09 -15.45
CA ASP A 81 -8.80 -2.24 -16.20
C ASP A 81 -7.57 -1.65 -15.47
N CYS A 82 -7.75 -1.13 -14.26
CA CYS A 82 -6.72 -0.53 -13.44
C CYS A 82 -6.21 -1.55 -12.40
N ASN A 83 -5.19 -2.31 -12.78
CA ASN A 83 -4.51 -3.26 -11.88
C ASN A 83 -3.10 -2.76 -11.58
N TYR A 84 -2.83 -2.46 -10.30
CA TYR A 84 -1.54 -1.94 -9.86
C TYR A 84 -0.86 -2.88 -8.89
N GLN A 85 0.46 -2.98 -8.98
CA GLN A 85 1.28 -3.66 -7.99
C GLN A 85 2.52 -2.83 -7.68
N LEU A 86 2.83 -2.70 -6.39
CA LEU A 86 4.07 -2.16 -5.91
C LEU A 86 4.66 -3.16 -4.90
N HIS A 87 5.61 -3.96 -5.37
CA HIS A 87 6.35 -4.91 -4.55
C HIS A 87 7.73 -4.34 -4.27
N VAL A 88 8.02 -4.06 -3.00
CA VAL A 88 9.26 -3.42 -2.54
C VAL A 88 9.95 -4.33 -1.54
N ASN A 89 11.25 -4.49 -1.70
CA ASN A 89 12.12 -5.16 -0.73
C ASN A 89 13.37 -4.30 -0.45
N LYS A 90 14.24 -4.77 0.45
CA LYS A 90 15.50 -4.10 0.79
C LYS A 90 15.36 -2.66 1.28
N LEU A 91 14.24 -2.34 1.95
CA LEU A 91 14.11 -1.07 2.65
C LEU A 91 15.15 -0.97 3.78
N PRO A 92 15.72 0.22 4.02
CA PRO A 92 16.72 0.39 5.06
C PRO A 92 16.09 0.26 6.46
N GLY A 93 16.55 -0.70 7.24
CA GLY A 93 16.10 -0.92 8.61
C GLY A 93 14.86 -1.82 8.70
N ILE A 94 14.49 -2.18 9.93
CA ILE A 94 13.38 -3.11 10.19
C ILE A 94 12.08 -2.33 10.33
N LEU A 95 11.04 -2.77 9.63
CA LEU A 95 9.69 -2.22 9.71
C LEU A 95 8.98 -2.65 11.00
N ASP A 96 8.31 -1.69 11.63
CA ASP A 96 7.33 -1.96 12.67
C ASP A 96 5.97 -2.27 12.04
N ASN A 97 5.69 -3.56 11.88
CA ASN A 97 4.46 -4.04 11.22
C ASN A 97 3.18 -3.69 12.00
N LYS A 98 3.28 -3.39 13.30
CA LYS A 98 2.11 -3.03 14.12
C LYS A 98 1.75 -1.55 13.97
N ARG A 99 2.74 -0.70 13.74
CA ARG A 99 2.56 0.76 13.59
C ARG A 99 2.48 1.20 12.14
N SER A 100 2.99 0.41 11.21
CA SER A 100 2.85 0.65 9.77
C SER A 100 1.42 0.35 9.31
N GLN A 101 0.88 1.14 8.39
CA GLN A 101 -0.52 1.07 8.02
C GLN A 101 -0.78 1.51 6.58
N LEU A 102 -1.90 1.04 6.03
CA LEU A 102 -2.45 1.49 4.75
C LEU A 102 -3.73 2.28 4.99
N ILE A 103 -3.85 3.44 4.35
CA ILE A 103 -4.99 4.35 4.47
C ILE A 103 -5.56 4.57 3.06
N VAL A 104 -6.84 4.28 2.90
CA VAL A 104 -7.55 4.54 1.64
C VAL A 104 -8.16 5.93 1.67
N ARG A 105 -7.93 6.73 0.63
CA ARG A 105 -8.56 8.02 0.38
C ARG A 105 -9.28 7.99 -0.97
N ASP A 106 -10.04 9.04 -1.23
CA ASP A 106 -10.50 9.28 -2.59
C ASP A 106 -9.27 9.62 -3.45
N ASP A 107 -9.23 9.06 -4.66
CA ASP A 107 -8.16 9.20 -5.66
C ASP A 107 -6.75 8.70 -5.25
N ALA A 108 -6.57 8.17 -4.05
CA ALA A 108 -5.25 7.74 -3.59
C ALA A 108 -5.27 6.67 -2.47
N VAL A 109 -4.15 5.96 -2.36
CA VAL A 109 -3.82 5.13 -1.21
C VAL A 109 -2.53 5.65 -0.57
N GLU A 110 -2.54 5.82 0.75
CA GLU A 110 -1.34 6.16 1.51
C GLU A 110 -0.84 4.94 2.28
N ILE A 111 0.44 4.60 2.11
CA ILE A 111 1.13 3.63 2.92
C ILE A 111 2.05 4.41 3.87
N ILE A 112 1.88 4.21 5.16
CA ILE A 112 2.75 4.80 6.19
C ILE A 112 3.61 3.68 6.75
N LEU A 113 4.91 3.73 6.46
CA LEU A 113 5.90 2.82 7.00
C LEU A 113 6.61 3.45 8.18
N MET A 114 6.79 2.69 9.24
CA MET A 114 7.53 3.08 10.44
C MET A 114 8.66 2.11 10.68
N LYS A 115 9.87 2.62 10.95
CA LYS A 115 10.95 1.75 11.44
C LYS A 115 10.78 1.46 12.93
N THR A 116 11.36 0.34 13.37
CA THR A 116 11.48 0.00 14.79
C THR A 116 12.49 0.90 15.52
N ASP A 117 13.46 1.44 14.78
CA ASP A 117 14.45 2.40 15.28
C ASP A 117 14.15 3.84 14.82
N ASP A 118 15.03 4.77 15.18
CA ASP A 118 14.94 6.19 14.80
C ASP A 118 15.81 6.53 13.57
N SER A 119 16.23 5.53 12.79
CA SER A 119 17.09 5.75 11.62
C SER A 119 16.36 6.46 10.47
N SER A 120 17.10 7.28 9.73
CA SER A 120 16.58 8.09 8.63
C SER A 120 16.18 7.25 7.40
N TRP A 121 15.24 7.78 6.60
CA TRP A 121 14.83 7.28 5.29
C TRP A 121 15.57 7.96 4.12
N SER A 122 16.62 8.74 4.39
CA SER A 122 17.30 9.56 3.37
C SER A 122 17.80 8.77 2.15
N SER A 123 18.28 7.53 2.32
CA SER A 123 18.70 6.71 1.18
C SER A 123 17.55 6.42 0.21
N VAL A 124 16.37 6.09 0.73
CA VAL A 124 15.16 5.89 -0.10
C VAL A 124 14.75 7.16 -0.82
N MET A 125 14.94 8.33 -0.19
CA MET A 125 14.62 9.62 -0.82
C MET A 125 15.58 9.98 -1.96
N THR A 126 16.81 9.48 -1.92
CA THR A 126 17.83 9.73 -2.96
C THR A 126 17.81 8.66 -4.05
N GLU A 127 17.66 7.39 -3.68
CA GLU A 127 17.79 6.24 -4.58
C GLU A 127 16.43 5.76 -5.14
N GLY A 128 15.33 6.11 -4.48
CA GLY A 128 14.00 5.58 -4.78
C GLY A 128 13.72 4.24 -4.08
N LEU A 129 12.56 3.65 -4.38
CA LEU A 129 12.20 2.32 -3.88
C LEU A 129 12.84 1.24 -4.75
N HIS A 130 13.40 0.19 -4.14
CA HIS A 130 13.82 -1.00 -4.88
C HIS A 130 12.59 -1.87 -5.20
N ILE A 131 12.06 -1.69 -6.41
CA ILE A 131 10.87 -2.39 -6.89
C ILE A 131 11.27 -3.74 -7.48
N VAL A 132 10.61 -4.81 -7.04
CA VAL A 132 10.76 -6.14 -7.61
C VAL A 132 9.89 -6.21 -8.86
N GLU A 133 10.52 -6.26 -10.03
CA GLU A 133 9.80 -6.51 -11.29
C GLU A 133 9.35 -7.98 -11.32
N ASN A 134 8.08 -8.22 -11.64
CA ASN A 134 7.64 -9.57 -11.96
C ASN A 134 8.32 -9.99 -13.26
N GLU A 135 9.26 -10.92 -13.19
CA GLU A 135 9.71 -11.65 -14.36
C GLU A 135 8.47 -12.31 -14.98
N LYS A 136 8.10 -11.86 -16.20
CA LYS A 136 7.10 -12.56 -17.01
C LYS A 136 7.60 -13.99 -17.20
N LYS A 137 6.93 -14.95 -16.56
CA LYS A 137 7.07 -16.37 -16.91
C LYS A 137 6.36 -16.66 -18.21
#